data_AF-A0A9P0BMW8-F1
#
_entry.id   AF-A0A9P0BMW8-F1
#
_cell.length_a   1.000
_cell.length_b   1.000
_cell.length_c   1.000
_cell.angle_alpha   90.00
_cell.angle_beta   90.00
_cell.angle_gamma   90.00
#
_symmetry.space_group_name_H-M   'P 1'
#
loop_
_entity.id
_entity.type
_entity.pdbx_description
1 polymer ?
#
loop_
_entity_poly.entity_id
_entity_poly.type
_entity_poly.pdbx_seq_one_letter_code
_entity_poly.pdbx_strand_id
1 'polypeptide(L)'
;MIQLRNNKKLLMIDGFTYHKNGAKRRNGVRWCCSSKMRGCPAAIVLNEELGTILLAGGKHDHEPPKYYKENQYYIKYDEAPRRSKFDSDTSL
;
A
#
# COMPACT_ATOMS: atom_id res chain seq x y z
N MET A 1 0.03 -10.82 5.34
CA MET A 1 -0.30 -10.20 4.02
C MET A 1 -1.77 -10.39 3.73
N ILE A 2 -2.37 -9.49 2.96
CA ILE A 2 -3.75 -9.58 2.49
C ILE A 2 -3.79 -9.70 0.97
N GLN A 3 -4.83 -10.34 0.44
CA GLN A 3 -5.08 -10.44 -1.00
C GLN A 3 -6.38 -9.73 -1.33
N LEU A 4 -6.34 -8.87 -2.35
CA LEU A 4 -7.54 -8.21 -2.89
C LEU A 4 -8.19 -9.10 -3.97
N ARG A 5 -9.46 -8.85 -4.29
CA ARG A 5 -10.21 -9.54 -5.38
C ARG A 5 -9.50 -9.48 -6.74
N ASN A 6 -8.70 -8.44 -7.01
CA ASN A 6 -7.91 -8.28 -8.23
C ASN A 6 -6.52 -8.94 -8.16
N ASN A 7 -6.32 -9.90 -7.26
CA ASN A 7 -5.08 -10.63 -7.02
C ASN A 7 -3.88 -9.79 -6.56
N LYS A 8 -4.05 -8.49 -6.28
CA LYS A 8 -3.00 -7.70 -5.65
C LYS A 8 -2.78 -8.16 -4.21
N LYS A 9 -1.53 -8.44 -3.87
CA LYS A 9 -1.09 -8.75 -2.51
C LYS A 9 -0.53 -7.49 -1.86
N LEU A 10 -1.01 -7.17 -0.66
CA LEU A 10 -0.55 -6.05 0.14
C LEU A 10 -0.07 -6.56 1.49
N LEU A 11 0.90 -5.87 2.08
CA LEU A 11 1.24 -6.05 3.48
C LEU A 11 0.31 -5.16 4.31
N MET A 12 -0.26 -5.68 5.39
CA MET A 12 -1.11 -4.93 6.32
C MET A 12 -0.44 -4.94 7.70
N ILE A 13 -0.25 -3.76 8.28
CA ILE A 13 0.31 -3.54 9.62
C ILE A 13 -0.50 -2.42 10.25
N ASP A 14 -1.11 -2.68 11.42
CA ASP A 14 -1.89 -1.71 12.19
C ASP A 14 -2.96 -0.97 11.34
N GLY A 15 -3.66 -1.71 10.48
CA GLY A 15 -4.70 -1.17 9.58
C GLY A 15 -4.17 -0.45 8.32
N PHE A 16 -2.89 -0.09 8.27
CA PHE A 16 -2.27 0.48 7.09
C PHE A 16 -1.84 -0.60 6.11
N THR A 17 -1.96 -0.30 4.82
CA THR A 17 -1.51 -1.21 3.75
C THR A 17 -0.29 -0.67 3.01
N TYR A 18 0.56 -1.59 2.58
CA TYR A 18 1.80 -1.29 1.88
C TYR A 18 1.90 -2.14 0.62
N HIS A 19 2.48 -1.56 -0.44
CA HIS A 19 2.84 -2.24 -1.67
C HIS A 19 4.35 -2.40 -1.77
N LYS A 20 4.79 -3.51 -2.37
CA LYS A 20 6.20 -3.80 -2.59
C LYS A 20 6.75 -2.82 -3.62
N ASN A 21 7.79 -2.07 -3.27
CA ASN A 21 8.45 -1.11 -4.17
C ASN A 21 9.62 -1.75 -4.94
N GLY A 22 9.82 -3.06 -4.80
CA GLY A 22 10.85 -3.83 -5.52
C GLY A 22 12.31 -3.54 -5.14
N ALA A 23 12.60 -2.38 -4.54
CA ALA A 23 13.94 -2.01 -4.09
C ALA A 23 14.43 -2.95 -3.00
N LYS A 24 15.39 -3.82 -3.37
CA LYS A 24 16.12 -4.65 -2.42
C LYS A 24 16.99 -3.76 -1.53
N ARG A 25 17.00 -4.10 -0.25
CA ARG A 25 17.96 -3.65 0.78
C ARG A 25 18.69 -4.91 1.25
N ARG A 26 19.87 -4.76 1.86
CA ARG A 26 20.77 -5.90 2.18
C ARG A 26 20.04 -7.17 2.61
N ASN A 27 19.16 -7.07 3.60
CA ASN A 27 18.46 -8.22 4.19
C ASN A 27 16.93 -8.13 4.06
N GLY A 28 16.40 -7.31 3.17
CA GLY A 28 14.95 -7.15 3.06
C GLY A 28 14.48 -6.36 1.86
N VAL A 29 13.17 -6.30 1.67
CA VAL A 29 12.54 -5.56 0.59
C VAL A 29 11.82 -4.34 1.13
N ARG A 30 11.95 -3.22 0.41
CA ARG A 30 11.21 -2.00 0.76
C ARG A 30 9.74 -2.12 0.36
N TRP A 31 8.86 -1.82 1.30
CA TRP A 31 7.42 -1.68 1.10
C TRP A 31 7.02 -0.23 1.42
N CYS A 32 6.24 0.40 0.53
CA CYS A 32 5.77 1.77 0.71
C CYS A 32 4.29 1.76 1.07
N CYS A 33 3.84 2.72 1.87
CA CYS A 33 2.41 2.90 2.15
C CYS A 33 1.62 2.97 0.84
N SER A 34 0.44 2.34 0.79
CA SER A 34 -0.44 2.35 -0.38
C SER A 34 -0.94 3.76 -0.75
N SER A 35 -0.85 4.73 0.15
CA SER A 35 -1.10 6.15 -0.11
C SER A 35 0.16 6.92 -0.56
N LYS A 36 1.27 6.25 -0.93
CA LYS A 36 2.51 6.92 -1.34
C LYS A 36 2.32 7.92 -2.48
N MET A 37 1.46 7.60 -3.45
CA MET A 37 1.09 8.51 -4.55
C MET A 37 0.34 9.76 -4.09
N ARG A 38 -0.25 9.74 -2.89
CA ARG A 38 -0.94 10.88 -2.26
C ARG A 38 -0.02 11.67 -1.31
N GLY A 39 1.27 11.33 -1.23
CA GLY A 39 2.26 12.05 -0.43
C GLY A 39 2.77 11.31 0.79
N CYS A 40 2.07 10.27 1.27
CA CYS A 40 2.42 9.60 2.53
C CYS A 40 3.89 9.15 2.57
N PRO A 41 4.68 9.56 3.58
CA PRO A 41 6.11 9.27 3.64
C PRO A 41 6.42 7.89 4.22
N ALA A 42 5.43 7.21 4.84
CA ALA A 42 5.63 5.94 5.53
C ALA A 42 6.09 4.81 4.60
N ALA A 43 7.14 4.11 5.02
CA ALA A 43 7.68 2.94 4.36
C ALA A 43 8.37 2.03 5.39
N ILE A 44 8.48 0.75 5.03
CA ILE A 44 9.20 -0.23 5.85
C ILE A 44 10.20 -1.01 4.99
N VAL A 45 11.12 -1.71 5.65
CA VAL A 45 11.92 -2.78 5.06
C VAL A 45 11.53 -4.07 5.76
N LEU A 46 11.02 -5.03 4.98
CA LEU A 46 10.57 -6.34 5.47
C LEU A 46 11.59 -7.40 5.08
N ASN A 47 12.03 -8.23 6.02
CA ASN A 47 12.63 -9.51 5.69
C ASN A 47 11.50 -10.47 5.30
N GLU A 48 11.37 -10.80 4.02
CA GLU A 48 10.27 -11.64 3.52
C GLU A 48 10.40 -13.11 3.90
N GLU A 49 11.61 -13.58 4.21
CA GLU A 49 11.87 -14.96 4.64
C GLU A 49 11.47 -15.16 6.10
N LEU A 50 11.83 -14.22 6.98
CA LEU A 50 11.55 -14.28 8.41
C LEU A 50 10.22 -13.64 8.79
N GLY A 51 9.61 -12.85 7.90
CA GLY A 51 8.39 -12.09 8.18
C GLY A 51 8.60 -10.93 9.16
N THR A 52 9.83 -10.47 9.37
CA THR A 52 10.17 -9.44 10.36
C THR A 52 10.38 -8.06 9.74
N ILE A 53 9.90 -7.02 10.42
CA ILE A 53 10.16 -5.63 10.04
C ILE A 53 11.57 -5.27 10.49
N LEU A 54 12.45 -4.99 9.55
CA LEU A 54 13.85 -4.59 9.82
C LEU A 54 13.97 -3.09 10.06
N LEU A 55 13.11 -2.31 9.41
CA LEU A 55 13.08 -0.85 9.52
C LEU A 55 11.66 -0.37 9.29
N ALA A 56 11.22 0.59 10.09
CA ALA A 56 10.05 1.42 9.81
C ALA A 56 10.50 2.88 9.77
N GLY A 57 10.09 3.62 8.74
CA GLY A 57 10.47 5.02 8.56
C GLY A 57 9.34 5.83 7.96
N GLY A 58 9.31 7.13 8.29
CA GLY A 58 8.19 8.02 7.95
C GLY A 58 6.97 7.76 8.85
N LYS A 59 6.20 8.82 9.11
CA LYS A 59 4.92 8.72 9.83
C LYS A 59 3.78 8.74 8.82
N HIS A 60 2.70 8.01 9.08
CA HIS A 60 1.48 8.19 8.29
C HIS A 60 0.90 9.58 8.57
N ASP A 61 0.43 10.22 7.52
CA ASP A 61 -0.21 11.54 7.51
C ASP A 61 -1.68 11.45 7.10
N HIS A 62 -2.25 10.25 7.19
CA HIS A 62 -3.63 9.95 6.85
C HIS A 62 -4.15 8.83 7.75
N GLU A 63 -5.48 8.75 7.87
CA GLU A 63 -6.13 7.66 8.59
C GLU A 63 -5.95 6.30 7.88
N PRO A 64 -5.98 5.18 8.63
CA PRO A 64 -6.00 3.85 8.04
C PRO A 64 -7.18 3.68 7.08
N PRO A 65 -6.97 3.16 5.86
CA PRO A 65 -8.06 2.77 4.99
C PRO A 65 -8.92 1.65 5.61
N LYS A 66 -10.24 1.73 5.42
CA LYS A 66 -11.16 0.68 5.86
C LYS A 66 -11.18 -0.47 4.85
N TYR A 67 -11.15 -1.70 5.37
CA TYR A 67 -11.33 -2.93 4.61
C TYR A 67 -12.35 -3.83 5.29
N TYR A 68 -13.13 -4.57 4.51
CA TYR A 68 -13.85 -5.75 5.01
C TYR A 68 -13.30 -7.01 4.37
N LYS A 69 -13.33 -8.11 5.13
CA LYS A 69 -12.92 -9.43 4.67
C LYS A 69 -14.15 -10.16 4.13
N GLU A 70 -14.04 -10.64 2.90
CA GLU A 70 -15.05 -11.45 2.24
C GLU A 70 -14.36 -12.74 1.76
N ASN A 71 -14.68 -13.85 2.42
CA ASN A 71 -13.96 -15.11 2.26
C ASN A 71 -12.44 -14.93 2.50
N GLN A 72 -11.62 -15.24 1.50
CA GLN A 72 -10.15 -15.05 1.53
C GLN A 72 -9.71 -13.65 1.10
N TYR A 73 -10.60 -12.82 0.56
CA TYR A 73 -10.25 -11.53 -0.02
C TYR A 73 -10.55 -10.35 0.90
N TYR A 74 -9.81 -9.27 0.72
CA TYR A 74 -10.06 -7.98 1.34
C TYR A 74 -10.58 -7.00 0.31
N ILE A 75 -11.63 -6.24 0.66
CA ILE A 75 -12.24 -5.21 -0.19
C ILE A 75 -12.09 -3.87 0.52
N LYS A 76 -11.50 -2.90 -0.19
CA LYS A 76 -11.25 -1.54 0.31
C LYS A 76 -12.49 -0.67 0.10
N TYR A 77 -12.87 0.12 1.10
CA TYR A 77 -13.84 1.21 0.91
C TYR A 77 -13.17 2.41 0.23
N ASP A 78 -13.72 2.89 -0.89
CA ASP A 78 -13.31 4.16 -1.53
C ASP A 78 -14.09 5.31 -0.86
N GLU A 79 -13.56 5.90 0.23
CA GLU A 79 -14.14 7.12 0.85
C GLU A 79 -13.62 8.44 0.23
N ALA A 80 -12.88 8.40 -0.88
CA ALA A 80 -12.50 9.61 -1.61
C ALA A 80 -12.75 9.42 -3.11
N PRO A 81 -13.38 10.40 -3.80
CA PRO A 81 -13.54 10.32 -5.24
C PRO A 81 -12.17 10.10 -5.86
N ARG A 82 -12.06 9.07 -6.70
CA ARG A 82 -10.90 8.91 -7.58
C ARG A 82 -10.82 10.23 -8.34
N ARG A 83 -9.80 11.06 -8.11
CA ARG A 83 -9.46 12.10 -9.08
C ARG A 83 -9.25 11.34 -10.38
N SER A 84 -10.24 11.40 -11.28
CA SER A 84 -10.04 10.96 -12.65
C SER A 84 -8.80 11.68 -13.13
N LYS A 85 -7.92 10.95 -13.80
CA LYS A 85 -6.95 11.62 -14.66
C LYS A 85 -7.80 12.48 -15.58
N PHE A 86 -7.61 13.79 -15.50
CA PHE A 86 -8.15 14.70 -16.49
C PHE A 86 -7.46 14.26 -17.79
N ASP A 87 -8.17 13.53 -18.63
CA ASP A 87 -7.72 13.20 -19.97
C ASP A 87 -7.59 14.56 -20.67
N SER A 88 -6.36 15.04 -20.79
CA SER A 88 -6.04 16.13 -21.70
C SER A 88 -6.19 15.58 -23.10
N ASP A 89 -7.43 15.56 -23.57
CA ASP A 89 -7.73 15.26 -24.95
C ASP A 89 -7.14 16.37 -25.82
N THR A 90 -6.36 15.93 -26.79
CA THR A 90 -5.78 16.76 -27.83
C THR A 90 -6.90 17.07 -28.80
N SER A 91 -7.22 18.34 -29.02
CA SER A 91 -8.07 18.74 -30.13
C SER A 91 -7.68 20.13 -30.62
N LEU A 92 -6.98 20.09 -31.77
CA LEU A 92 -6.85 21.04 -32.88
C LEU A 92 -6.32 22.45 -32.60
#